data_AF-A0A1V4Q9W1-F1
#
_entry.id   AF-A0A1V4Q9W1-F1
#
_cell.length_a   1.000
_cell.length_b   1.000
_cell.length_c   1.000
_cell.angle_alpha   90.00
_cell.angle_beta   90.00
_cell.angle_gamma   90.00
#
_symmetry.space_group_name_H-M   'P 1'
#
loop_
_entity.id
_entity.type
_entity.pdbx_description
1 polymer ?
#
loop_
_entity_poly.entity_id
_entity_poly.type
_entity_poly.pdbx_seq_one_letter_code
_entity_poly.pdbx_strand_id
1 'polypeptide(L)'
;MRLLHVCESCDRREILTPDQAFDMGWDYAPMVYPFGLVTPRLCPECDISKSTWWALYVDGIPQEGLTDRQHETIRRIAAEPESIMVDLDENDRSTSDE
;
A
#
# COMPACT_ATOMS: atom_id res chain seq x y z
N MET A 1 -14.80 2.95 -5.50
CA MET A 1 -14.10 2.88 -4.20
C MET A 1 -12.73 3.51 -4.37
N ARG A 2 -12.32 4.37 -3.42
CA ARG A 2 -10.94 4.89 -3.36
C ARG A 2 -10.24 4.24 -2.18
N LEU A 3 -8.96 3.94 -2.36
CA LEU A 3 -8.11 3.30 -1.36
C LEU A 3 -6.89 4.17 -1.08
N LEU A 4 -6.41 4.11 0.15
CA LEU A 4 -5.16 4.71 0.58
C LEU A 4 -3.99 3.83 0.13
N HIS A 5 -3.24 4.30 -0.87
CA HIS A 5 -2.02 3.66 -1.35
C HIS A 5 -0.84 4.21 -0.54
N VAL A 6 -0.11 3.33 0.14
CA VAL A 6 1.03 3.70 1.00
C VAL A 6 2.29 3.00 0.53
N CYS A 7 3.27 3.77 0.06
CA CYS A 7 4.56 3.21 -0.32
C CYS A 7 5.30 2.70 0.92
N GLU A 8 5.57 1.40 0.99
CA GLU A 8 6.30 0.78 2.10
C GLU A 8 7.77 1.20 2.18
N SER A 9 8.35 1.78 1.11
CA SER A 9 9.75 2.21 1.08
C SER A 9 9.96 3.69 1.41
N CYS A 10 9.10 4.59 0.93
CA CYS A 10 9.30 6.05 1.07
C CYS A 10 8.15 6.78 1.78
N ASP A 11 7.13 6.05 2.24
CA ASP A 11 5.97 6.58 2.98
C ASP A 11 5.07 7.53 2.18
N ARG A 12 5.23 7.64 0.86
CA ARG A 12 4.29 8.34 -0.03
C ARG A 12 2.87 7.79 0.14
N ARG A 13 1.89 8.68 0.29
CA ARG A 13 0.47 8.33 0.50
C ARG A 13 -0.41 9.01 -0.54
N GLU A 14 -1.28 8.25 -1.20
CA GLU A 14 -2.24 8.78 -2.17
C GLU A 14 -3.60 8.08 -2.06
N ILE A 15 -4.68 8.83 -2.20
CA ILE A 15 -6.04 8.28 -2.23
C ILE A 15 -6.48 8.20 -3.70
N LEU A 16 -6.45 6.99 -4.24
CA LEU A 16 -6.69 6.70 -5.65
C LEU A 16 -7.73 5.59 -5.80
N THR A 17 -8.37 5.48 -6.95
CA THR A 17 -9.01 4.20 -7.31
C THR A 17 -7.93 3.17 -7.66
N PRO A 18 -8.19 1.87 -7.50
CA PRO A 18 -7.28 0.81 -7.97
C PRO A 18 -6.78 1.00 -9.39
N ASP A 19 -7.68 1.35 -10.32
CA ASP A 19 -7.34 1.58 -11.73
C ASP A 19 -6.37 2.77 -11.89
N GLN A 20 -6.65 3.89 -11.21
CA GLN A 20 -5.78 5.06 -11.24
C GLN A 20 -4.37 4.75 -10.71
N ALA A 21 -4.29 4.01 -9.61
CA ALA A 21 -3.00 3.63 -9.04
C ALA A 21 -2.21 2.74 -9.99
N PHE A 22 -2.86 1.74 -10.59
CA PHE A 22 -2.25 0.85 -11.56
C PHE A 22 -1.74 1.62 -12.80
N ASP A 23 -2.55 2.50 -13.38
CA ASP A 23 -2.18 3.32 -14.52
C ASP A 23 -1.00 4.26 -14.20
N MET A 24 -0.91 4.72 -12.95
CA MET A 24 0.21 5.53 -12.46
C MET A 24 1.48 4.72 -12.19
N GLY A 25 1.43 3.38 -12.23
CA GLY A 25 2.56 2.49 -11.99
C GLY A 25 2.75 2.07 -10.53
N TRP A 26 1.72 2.17 -9.69
CA TRP A 26 1.78 1.61 -8.34
C TRP A 26 1.78 0.09 -8.38
N ASP A 27 2.74 -0.52 -7.69
CA ASP A 27 2.73 -1.97 -7.43
C ASP A 27 1.89 -2.23 -6.17
N TYR A 28 0.59 -2.48 -6.37
CA TYR A 28 -0.40 -2.52 -5.30
C TYR A 28 -1.59 -3.45 -5.59
N ALA A 29 -2.18 -4.00 -4.53
CA ALA A 29 -3.46 -4.71 -4.60
C ALA A 29 -4.62 -3.74 -4.84
N PRO A 30 -5.73 -4.15 -5.49
CA PRO A 30 -6.03 -5.50 -5.99
C PRO A 30 -5.59 -5.76 -7.44
N MET A 31 -5.08 -4.74 -8.15
CA MET A 31 -4.84 -4.83 -9.60
C MET A 31 -3.69 -5.78 -9.94
N VAL A 32 -2.61 -5.74 -9.15
CA VAL A 32 -1.44 -6.58 -9.40
C VAL A 32 -1.54 -7.91 -8.64
N TYR A 33 -2.09 -7.90 -7.42
CA TYR A 33 -2.20 -9.06 -6.55
C TYR A 33 -3.45 -9.00 -5.65
N PRO A 34 -3.94 -10.13 -5.11
CA PRO A 34 -5.00 -10.13 -4.11
C PRO A 34 -4.60 -9.41 -2.82
N PHE A 35 -5.59 -8.85 -2.10
CA PHE A 35 -5.40 -8.33 -0.74
C PHE A 35 -4.91 -9.43 0.22
N GLY A 36 -4.19 -9.03 1.27
CA GLY A 36 -3.68 -9.95 2.29
C GLY A 36 -2.45 -10.76 1.88
N LEU A 37 -2.12 -10.83 0.58
CA LEU A 37 -0.90 -11.48 0.11
C LEU A 37 0.28 -10.51 0.24
N VAL A 38 1.30 -10.91 0.98
CA VAL A 38 2.56 -10.17 1.09
C VAL A 38 3.24 -10.17 -0.28
N THR A 39 3.14 -9.03 -0.96
CA THR A 39 3.82 -8.67 -2.22
C THR A 39 4.23 -7.18 -2.09
N PRO A 40 4.93 -6.56 -3.05
CA PRO A 40 5.32 -5.15 -2.92
C PRO A 40 4.13 -4.20 -2.77
N ARG A 41 4.31 -3.14 -1.97
CA ARG A 41 3.40 -1.98 -1.80
C ARG A 41 4.19 -0.72 -2.13
N LEU A 42 4.47 -0.46 -3.40
CA LEU A 42 5.43 0.57 -3.81
C LEU A 42 4.82 1.60 -4.75
N CYS A 43 5.26 2.85 -4.58
CA CYS A 43 5.00 3.90 -5.56
C CYS A 43 5.93 3.74 -6.78
N PRO A 44 5.62 4.38 -7.90
CA PRO A 44 6.36 4.22 -9.17
C PRO A 44 7.83 4.62 -9.10
N GLU A 45 8.21 5.42 -8.10
CA GLU A 45 9.56 5.94 -7.93
C GLU A 45 10.44 5.05 -7.03
N CYS A 46 9.88 4.01 -6.42
CA CYS A 46 10.60 3.12 -5.51
C CYS A 46 10.89 1.76 -6.16
N ASP A 47 12.12 1.29 -5.95
CA ASP A 47 12.60 0.01 -6.47
C ASP A 47 12.03 -1.17 -5.67
N ILE A 48 11.61 -2.22 -6.38
CA ILE A 48 11.07 -3.47 -5.80
C ILE A 48 12.00 -4.14 -4.79
N SER A 49 13.32 -3.97 -4.95
CA SER A 49 14.34 -4.48 -4.02
C SER A 49 14.23 -3.92 -2.60
N LYS A 50 13.51 -2.81 -2.41
CA LYS A 50 13.25 -2.21 -1.09
C LYS A 50 11.97 -2.71 -0.42
N SER A 51 11.20 -3.58 -1.09
CA SER A 51 9.95 -4.12 -0.54
C SER A 51 10.20 -5.14 0.57
N THR A 52 9.21 -5.29 1.46
CA THR A 52 9.18 -6.36 2.46
C THR A 52 9.12 -7.74 1.80
N TRP A 53 8.45 -7.85 0.66
CA TRP A 53 8.43 -9.08 -0.13
C TRP A 53 9.84 -9.47 -0.62
N TRP A 54 10.64 -8.52 -1.12
CA TRP A 54 11.99 -8.81 -1.58
C TRP A 54 12.87 -9.33 -0.45
N ALA A 55 12.83 -8.68 0.71
CA ALA A 55 13.56 -9.13 1.90
C ALA A 55 13.21 -10.58 2.27
N LEU A 56 11.93 -10.95 2.25
CA LEU A 56 11.48 -12.29 2.61
C LEU A 56 11.83 -13.35 1.56
N TYR A 57 11.52 -13.08 0.29
CA TYR A 57 11.48 -14.11 -0.75
C TYR A 57 12.69 -14.11 -1.67
N VAL A 58 13.42 -13.00 -1.77
CA VAL A 58 14.61 -12.87 -2.60
C VAL A 58 15.88 -12.90 -1.75
N ASP A 59 15.95 -12.05 -0.71
CA ASP A 59 17.12 -12.01 0.18
C ASP A 59 17.09 -13.14 1.22
N GLY A 60 15.95 -13.82 1.40
CA GLY A 60 15.79 -14.93 2.33
C GLY A 60 15.90 -14.52 3.80
N ILE A 61 15.60 -13.26 4.12
CA ILE A 61 15.60 -12.77 5.49
C ILE A 61 14.45 -13.45 6.25
N PRO A 62 14.73 -14.18 7.35
CA PRO A 62 13.67 -14.80 8.14
C PRO A 62 12.81 -13.72 8.82
N GLN A 63 11.57 -14.06 9.18
CA GLN A 63 10.63 -13.06 9.74
C GLN A 63 11.21 -12.36 10.97
N GLU A 64 11.96 -13.07 11.82
CA GLU A 64 12.58 -12.53 13.03
C GLU A 64 13.73 -11.55 12.74
N GLY A 65 14.26 -11.57 11.51
CA GLY A 65 15.31 -10.67 11.05
C GLY A 65 14.79 -9.42 10.33
N LEU A 66 13.47 -9.26 10.20
CA LEU A 66 12.87 -8.10 9.57
C LEU A 66 12.96 -6.86 10.48
N THR A 67 12.98 -5.71 9.84
CA THR A 67 12.88 -4.42 10.54
C THR A 67 11.46 -4.19 11.08
N ASP A 68 11.33 -3.32 12.08
CA ASP A 68 10.01 -2.92 12.62
C ASP A 68 9.06 -2.41 11.53
N ARG A 69 9.61 -1.65 10.56
CA ARG A 69 8.89 -1.11 9.40
C ARG A 69 8.34 -2.21 8.48
N GLN A 70 9.13 -3.27 8.25
CA GLN A 70 8.70 -4.41 7.44
C GLN A 70 7.62 -5.21 8.18
N HIS A 71 7.77 -5.42 9.49
CA HIS A 71 6.70 -6.02 10.30
C HIS A 71 5.41 -5.19 10.28
N GLU A 72 5.49 -3.87 10.39
CA GLU A 72 4.34 -2.99 10.26
C GLU A 72 3.67 -3.11 8.89
N THR A 73 4.48 -3.19 7.82
CA THR A 73 3.96 -3.40 6.47
C THR A 73 3.23 -4.73 6.33
N ILE A 74 3.78 -5.83 6.86
CA ILE A 74 3.09 -7.13 6.87
C ILE A 74 1.76 -7.04 7.61
N ARG A 75 1.72 -6.41 8.79
CA ARG A 75 0.47 -6.23 9.56
C ARG A 75 -0.56 -5.42 8.78
N ARG A 76 -0.13 -4.35 8.09
CA ARG A 76 -1.02 -3.55 7.25
C ARG A 76 -1.59 -4.36 6.10
N ILE A 77 -0.75 -5.11 5.38
CA ILE A 77 -1.15 -5.96 4.26
C ILE A 77 -2.14 -7.04 4.70
N ALA A 78 -1.86 -7.72 5.83
CA ALA A 78 -2.73 -8.77 6.36
C ALA A 78 -4.14 -8.28 6.75
N ALA A 79 -4.30 -6.98 6.99
CA ALA A 79 -5.57 -6.32 7.27
C ALA A 79 -6.16 -5.60 6.05
N GLU A 80 -5.64 -5.80 4.84
CA GLU A 80 -6.26 -5.29 3.62
C GLU A 80 -7.54 -6.08 3.27
N PRO A 81 -8.60 -5.42 2.76
CA PRO A 81 -8.66 -4.01 2.38
C PRO A 81 -8.94 -3.03 3.53
N GLU A 82 -9.40 -3.48 4.71
CA GLU A 82 -9.83 -2.61 5.81
C GLU A 82 -8.77 -1.59 6.22
N SER A 83 -7.49 -1.96 6.21
CA SER A 83 -6.36 -1.09 6.56
C SER A 83 -6.10 0.07 5.58
N ILE A 84 -6.70 0.03 4.39
CA ILE A 84 -6.52 1.02 3.31
C ILE A 84 -7.85 1.56 2.76
N MET A 85 -8.99 1.16 3.31
CA MET A 85 -10.27 1.79 2.97
C MET A 85 -10.32 3.23 3.49
N VAL A 86 -10.97 4.10 2.73
CA VAL A 86 -11.18 5.50 3.11
C VAL A 86 -12.69 5.73 3.20
N ASP A 87 -13.16 6.18 4.36
CA ASP A 87 -14.54 6.65 4.52
C ASP A 87 -14.68 8.00 3.80
N LEU A 88 -15.50 8.05 2.76
CA LEU A 88 -15.66 9.24 1.92
C LEU A 88 -16.70 10.24 2.46
N ASP A 89 -17.18 10.08 3.69
CA ASP A 89 -18.35 10.80 4.22
C ASP A 89 -18.08 12.22 4.73
N GLU A 90 -16.82 12.71 4.74
CA GLU A 90 -16.50 14.03 5.34
C GLU A 90 -16.08 15.12 4.34
N ASN A 91 -15.88 14.82 3.06
CA ASN A 91 -15.31 15.79 2.11
C ASN A 91 -16.32 16.51 1.20
N ASP A 92 -17.63 16.32 1.42
CA ASP A 92 -18.71 16.95 0.64
C ASP A 92 -19.53 17.98 1.46
N ARG A 93 -19.00 18.45 2.60
CA ARG A 93 -19.64 19.46 3.47
C ARG A 93 -18.90 20.80 3.53
N SER A 94 -17.95 21.05 2.64
CA SER A 94 -17.14 22.28 2.68
C SER A 94 -17.08 23.02 1.35
N THR A 95 -18.19 23.12 0.60
CA THR A 95 -18.39 24.18 -0.40
C THR A 95 -19.88 24.51 -0.58
N SER A 96 -20.53 24.99 0.49
CA SER A 96 -21.81 25.67 0.35
C SER A 96 -22.05 26.56 1.58
N ASP A 97 -21.32 27.67 1.63
CA ASP A 97 -21.81 28.89 2.25
C ASP A 97 -21.51 30.00 1.25
N GLU A 98 -22.51 30.30 0.41
CA GLU A 98 -22.67 31.59 -0.29
C GLU A 98 -23.15 32.66 0.69
#